data_AF-A0A8S4RQK3-F1
#
_entry.id   AF-A0A8S4RQK3-F1
#
_cell.length_a   1.000
_cell.length_b   1.000
_cell.length_c   1.000
_cell.angle_alpha   90.00
_cell.angle_beta   90.00
_cell.angle_gamma   90.00
#
_symmetry.space_group_name_H-M   'P 1'
#
loop_
_entity.id
_entity.type
_entity.pdbx_description
1 polymer ?
#
loop_
_entity_poly.entity_id
_entity_poly.type
_entity_poly.pdbx_seq_one_letter_code
_entity_poly.pdbx_strand_id
1 'polypeptide(L)'
;MLGVSLRDQIRNVEIRRRHQSYQHSSQNREAEVAMGGHIIRRRDGRWGPKVLEWQPRTGKRSVGRPPTRWTDDIRRVAFKRHKTVEFVTPLKILMWTSSG
;
A
#
# COMPACT_ATOMS: atom_id res chain seq x y z
N MET A 1 -2.81 5.24 29.43
CA MET A 1 -3.17 6.64 29.07
C MET A 1 -2.22 7.59 29.80
N LEU A 2 -1.88 8.74 29.22
CA LEU A 2 -0.85 9.66 29.75
C LEU A 2 -1.31 10.58 30.91
N GLY A 3 -2.58 10.53 31.33
CA GLY A 3 -3.07 11.35 32.45
C GLY A 3 -3.01 12.87 32.19
N VAL A 4 -3.08 13.30 30.93
CA VAL A 4 -2.95 14.70 30.51
C VAL A 4 -4.32 15.35 30.29
N SER A 5 -4.44 16.62 30.67
CA SER A 5 -5.64 17.45 30.52
C SER A 5 -5.45 18.56 29.49
N LEU A 6 -6.54 19.15 28.99
CA LEU A 6 -6.47 20.32 28.10
C LEU A 6 -5.80 21.54 28.76
N ARG A 7 -5.81 21.63 30.10
CA ARG A 7 -5.19 22.73 30.86
C ARG A 7 -3.68 22.66 30.86
N ASP A 8 -3.10 21.48 30.62
CA ASP A 8 -1.66 21.30 30.60
C ASP A 8 -1.02 21.95 29.36
N GLN A 9 -1.84 22.35 28.36
CA GLN A 9 -1.44 22.99 27.10
C GLN A 9 -0.24 22.30 26.42
N ILE A 10 -0.15 20.98 26.55
CA ILE A 10 0.95 20.19 26.00
C ILE A 10 0.79 20.11 24.48
N ARG A 11 1.84 20.50 23.77
CA ARG A 11 1.87 20.43 22.30
C ARG A 11 1.74 18.98 21.83
N ASN A 12 1.04 18.78 20.72
CA ASN A 12 0.79 17.44 20.16
C ASN A 12 2.09 16.67 19.84
N VAL A 13 3.16 17.38 19.47
CA VAL A 13 4.50 16.77 19.27
C VAL A 13 5.03 16.11 20.55
N GLU A 14 4.79 16.72 21.71
CA GLU A 14 5.24 16.21 22.99
C GLU A 14 4.35 15.04 23.47
N ILE A 15 3.05 15.09 23.20
CA ILE A 15 2.14 13.96 23.43
C ILE A 15 2.59 12.74 22.60
N ARG A 16 2.90 12.95 21.31
CA ARG A 16 3.40 11.88 20.42
C ARG A 16 4.77 11.35 20.83
N ARG A 17 5.63 12.19 21.41
CA ARG A 17 6.93 11.76 21.95
C ARG A 17 6.77 10.89 23.19
N ARG A 18 5.86 11.28 24.11
CA ARG A 18 5.59 10.55 25.35
C ARG A 18 4.79 9.27 25.12
N HIS A 19 3.94 9.25 24.10
CA HIS A 19 3.05 8.14 23.83
C HIS A 19 3.65 7.19 22.78
N GLN A 20 3.59 5.89 23.05
CA GLN A 20 3.88 4.85 22.05
C GLN A 20 2.89 4.84 20.87
N SER A 21 1.91 5.76 20.81
CA SER A 21 0.88 5.81 19.77
C SER A 21 1.47 6.14 18.40
N TYR A 22 2.53 6.96 18.35
CA TYR A 22 3.23 7.22 17.10
C TYR A 22 3.89 5.95 16.56
N GLN A 23 4.58 5.18 17.41
CA GLN A 23 5.17 3.90 17.04
C GLN A 23 4.10 2.87 16.64
N HIS A 24 3.01 2.78 17.40
CA HIS A 24 1.85 1.94 17.05
C HIS A 24 1.21 2.36 15.72
N SER A 25 1.15 3.66 15.39
CA SER A 25 0.59 4.10 14.12
C SER A 25 1.42 3.63 12.92
N SER A 26 2.75 3.61 13.08
CA SER A 26 3.65 3.01 12.09
C SER A 26 3.42 1.50 11.99
N GLN A 27 3.37 0.77 13.10
CA GLN A 27 3.11 -0.67 13.10
C GLN A 27 1.74 -1.03 12.48
N ASN A 28 0.69 -0.29 12.80
CA ASN A 28 -0.64 -0.45 12.23
C ASN A 28 -0.61 -0.23 10.71
N ARG A 29 0.07 0.83 10.26
CA ARG A 29 0.27 1.11 8.83
C ARG A 29 0.95 -0.06 8.12
N GLU A 30 1.92 -0.70 8.76
CA GLU A 30 2.62 -1.86 8.20
C GLU A 30 1.72 -3.10 8.13
N ALA A 31 0.97 -3.38 9.19
CA ALA A 31 0.01 -4.47 9.23
C ALA A 31 -1.10 -4.31 8.17
N GLU A 32 -1.60 -3.08 7.99
CA GLU A 32 -2.57 -2.74 6.95
C GLU A 32 -2.01 -2.99 5.54
N VAL A 33 -0.77 -2.57 5.26
CA VAL A 33 -0.13 -2.82 3.95
C VAL A 33 0.13 -4.30 3.74
N ALA A 34 0.56 -5.04 4.76
CA ALA A 34 0.77 -6.48 4.69
C ALA A 34 -0.54 -7.22 4.37
N MET A 35 -1.61 -6.87 5.08
CA MET A 35 -2.95 -7.43 4.86
C MET A 35 -3.49 -7.06 3.47
N GLY A 36 -3.37 -5.80 3.06
CA GLY A 36 -3.74 -5.36 1.71
C GLY A 36 -2.97 -6.13 0.63
N GLY A 37 -1.66 -6.32 0.82
CA GLY A 37 -0.83 -7.12 -0.08
C GLY A 37 -1.25 -8.60 -0.12
N HIS A 38 -1.61 -9.19 1.02
CA HIS A 38 -2.14 -10.56 1.08
C HIS A 38 -3.46 -10.67 0.31
N ILE A 39 -4.39 -9.73 0.51
CA ILE A 39 -5.68 -9.70 -0.19
C ILE A 39 -5.49 -9.57 -1.71
N ILE A 40 -4.58 -8.72 -2.19
CA ILE A 40 -4.33 -8.54 -3.65
C ILE A 40 -3.81 -9.83 -4.31
N ARG A 41 -3.05 -10.67 -3.59
CA ARG A 41 -2.48 -11.91 -4.14
C ARG A 41 -3.49 -13.06 -4.18
N ARG A 42 -4.60 -12.98 -3.45
CA ARG A 42 -5.63 -14.02 -3.42
C ARG A 42 -6.40 -14.06 -4.74
N ARG A 43 -6.68 -15.28 -5.23
CA ARG A 43 -7.43 -15.54 -6.46
C ARG A 43 -8.73 -16.32 -6.21
N ASP A 44 -9.25 -16.29 -4.99
CA ASP A 44 -10.39 -17.11 -4.56
C ASP A 44 -11.76 -16.44 -4.77
N GLY A 45 -11.83 -15.44 -5.68
CA GLY A 45 -13.08 -14.81 -6.09
C GLY A 45 -13.80 -13.96 -5.03
N ARG A 46 -13.23 -13.80 -3.83
CA ARG A 46 -13.85 -13.04 -2.74
C ARG A 46 -13.88 -11.53 -3.03
N TRP A 47 -14.67 -10.80 -2.24
CA TRP A 47 -14.88 -9.36 -2.46
C TRP A 47 -13.66 -8.50 -2.13
N GLY A 48 -12.71 -8.98 -1.34
CA GLY A 48 -11.54 -8.20 -0.87
C GLY A 48 -10.74 -7.55 -2.01
N PRO A 49 -10.28 -8.31 -3.03
CA PRO A 49 -9.66 -7.74 -4.22
C PRO A 49 -10.54 -6.71 -4.93
N LYS A 50 -11.85 -6.95 -5.04
CA LYS A 50 -12.80 -6.03 -5.70
C LYS A 50 -12.88 -4.67 -5.00
N VAL A 51 -12.75 -4.63 -3.67
CA VAL A 51 -12.73 -3.38 -2.90
C VAL A 51 -11.39 -2.64 -3.07
N LEU A 52 -10.27 -3.36 -3.10
CA LEU A 52 -8.96 -2.73 -3.32
C LEU A 52 -8.79 -2.16 -4.74
N GLU A 53 -9.48 -2.75 -5.71
CA GLU A 53 -9.53 -2.26 -7.09
C GLU A 53 -10.69 -1.29 -7.34
N TRP A 54 -11.56 -1.09 -6.36
CA TRP A 54 -12.77 -0.29 -6.51
C TRP A 54 -12.44 1.17 -6.83
N GLN A 55 -13.10 1.69 -7.87
CA GLN A 55 -13.13 3.12 -8.17
C GLN A 55 -14.60 3.54 -8.30
N PRO A 56 -15.04 4.59 -7.57
CA PRO A 56 -16.36 5.15 -7.79
C PRO A 56 -16.43 5.72 -9.21
N ARG A 57 -17.29 5.14 -10.04
CA ARG A 57 -17.54 5.60 -11.42
C ARG A 57 -18.65 6.65 -11.46
N THR A 58 -18.47 7.74 -10.73
CA THR A 58 -19.34 8.89 -10.85
C THR A 58 -18.77 9.83 -11.91
N GLY A 59 -19.30 9.77 -13.14
CA GLY A 59 -18.99 10.71 -14.22
C GLY A 59 -18.29 10.13 -15.45
N LYS A 60 -17.96 11.00 -16.41
CA LYS A 60 -17.23 10.67 -17.65
C LYS A 60 -15.75 10.41 -17.32
N ARG A 61 -15.09 9.49 -18.03
CA ARG A 61 -13.64 9.25 -17.88
C ARG A 61 -12.88 10.54 -18.21
N SER A 62 -11.95 10.94 -17.35
CA SER A 62 -10.99 12.01 -17.69
C SER A 62 -10.09 11.55 -18.84
N VAL A 63 -9.76 12.47 -19.75
CA VAL A 63 -8.74 12.25 -20.78
C VAL A 63 -7.38 12.43 -20.12
N GLY A 64 -6.56 11.38 -20.05
CA GLY A 64 -5.24 11.42 -19.39
C GLY A 64 -4.89 10.15 -18.62
N ARG A 65 -3.93 10.26 -17.69
CA ARG A 65 -3.45 9.12 -16.88
C ARG A 65 -4.59 8.60 -15.99
N PRO A 66 -4.86 7.27 -15.98
CA PRO A 66 -5.85 6.70 -15.07
C PRO A 66 -5.53 7.03 -13.60
N PRO A 67 -6.56 7.26 -12.77
CA PRO A 67 -6.36 7.48 -11.34
C PRO A 67 -5.70 6.25 -10.69
N THR A 68 -4.72 6.51 -9.84
CA THR A 68 -4.00 5.49 -9.06
C THR A 68 -4.99 4.71 -8.20
N ARG A 69 -4.93 3.37 -8.24
CA ARG A 69 -5.75 2.50 -7.38
C ARG A 69 -5.06 2.29 -6.03
N TRP A 70 -5.82 1.92 -5.01
CA TRP A 70 -5.24 1.48 -3.74
C TRP A 70 -4.31 0.30 -3.92
N THR A 71 -4.63 -0.59 -4.86
CA THR A 71 -3.73 -1.66 -5.29
C THR A 71 -2.35 -1.13 -5.69
N ASP A 72 -2.29 -0.04 -6.46
CA ASP A 72 -1.02 0.51 -6.96
C ASP A 72 -0.19 1.13 -5.83
N ASP A 73 -0.85 1.76 -4.86
CA ASP A 73 -0.20 2.28 -3.66
C ASP A 73 0.33 1.17 -2.75
N ILE A 74 -0.48 0.13 -2.52
CA ILE A 74 -0.07 -1.04 -1.74
C ILE A 74 1.08 -1.75 -2.43
N ARG A 75 1.03 -1.93 -3.75
CA ARG A 75 2.14 -2.48 -4.55
C ARG A 75 3.39 -1.62 -4.38
N ARG A 76 3.30 -0.31 -4.52
CA ARG A 76 4.44 0.60 -4.38
C ARG A 76 5.10 0.51 -3.00
N VAL A 77 4.31 0.42 -1.93
CA VAL A 77 4.84 0.36 -0.55
C VAL A 77 5.33 -1.04 -0.19
N ALA A 78 4.56 -2.08 -0.52
CA ALA A 78 4.91 -3.48 -0.24
C ALA A 78 6.11 -3.95 -1.08
N PHE A 79 6.18 -3.62 -2.38
CA PHE A 79 7.30 -4.03 -3.24
C PHE A 79 8.58 -3.24 -2.99
N LYS A 80 8.54 -2.02 -2.43
CA LYS A 80 9.76 -1.31 -2.00
C LYS A 80 10.51 -2.03 -0.86
N ARG A 81 9.81 -2.84 -0.05
CA ARG A 81 10.41 -3.63 1.03
C ARG A 81 11.10 -4.90 0.53
N HIS A 82 10.69 -5.42 -0.62
CA HIS A 82 11.37 -6.52 -1.30
C HIS A 82 12.41 -5.94 -2.29
N LYS A 83 13.51 -5.38 -1.78
CA LYS A 83 14.70 -5.27 -2.62
C LYS A 83 15.25 -6.69 -2.81
N THR A 84 15.45 -7.06 -4.07
CA THR A 84 16.01 -8.32 -4.56
C THR A 84 15.03 -9.49 -4.62
N VAL A 85 14.08 -9.41 -5.56
CA VAL A 85 13.90 -10.54 -6.48
C VAL A 85 13.79 -9.92 -7.86
N GLU A 86 14.76 -10.22 -8.72
CA GLU A 86 14.69 -9.87 -10.13
C GLU A 86 13.41 -10.46 -10.72
N PHE A 87 12.45 -9.61 -11.04
CA PHE A 87 11.35 -10.02 -11.89
C PHE A 87 11.88 -10.02 -13.32
N VAL A 88 12.31 -11.20 -13.78
CA VAL A 88 12.39 -11.49 -15.21
C VAL A 88 11.01 -11.16 -15.79
N THR A 89 10.99 -10.16 -16.66
CA THR A 89 9.78 -9.72 -17.35
C THR A 89 9.34 -10.82 -18.33
N PRO A 90 8.03 -11.13 -18.46
CA PRO A 90 7.56 -12.14 -19.41
C PRO A 90 7.52 -11.63 -20.87
N LEU A 91 8.24 -10.55 -21.22
CA LEU A 91 8.24 -9.97 -22.58
C LEU A 91 9.65 -9.86 -23.18
N LYS A 92 10.53 -10.83 -22.87
CA LYS A 92 11.82 -11.03 -23.55
C LYS A 92 12.10 -12.51 -23.86
N ILE A 93 11.13 -13.19 -24.48
CA ILE A 93 11.37 -14.46 -25.19
C ILE A 93 10.86 -14.29 -26.62
N LEU A 94 11.49 -13.40 -27.38
CA LEU A 94 11.49 -13.47 -28.84
C LEU A 94 12.68 -12.67 -29.42
N MET A 95 13.86 -12.81 -28.84
CA MET A 95 15.10 -12.52 -29.55
C MET A 95 16.18 -13.39 -28.91
N TRP A 96 16.84 -14.19 -29.74
CA TRP A 96 18.04 -14.99 -29.44
C TRP A 96 17.84 -16.48 -29.10
N THR A 97 17.59 -17.30 -30.13
CA THR A 97 18.47 -18.41 -30.54
C THR A 97 18.24 -18.71 -32.03
N SER A 98 19.06 -18.13 -32.90
CA SER A 98 19.37 -18.74 -34.21
C SER A 98 20.85 -18.46 -34.46
N SER A 99 21.66 -19.29 -33.81
CA SER A 99 23.03 -19.56 -34.23
C SER A 99 23.05 -21.06 -34.47
N GLY A 100 23.06 -21.40 -35.75
CA GLY A 100 23.06 -22.72 -36.36
C GLY A 100 23.20 -22.47 -37.85
#